data_AF-A0A6N2AN80-F1
#
_entry.id   AF-A0A6N2AN80-F1
#
_cell.length_a   1.000
_cell.length_b   1.000
_cell.length_c   1.000
_cell.angle_alpha   90.00
_cell.angle_beta   90.00
_cell.angle_gamma   90.00
#
_symmetry.space_group_name_H-M   'P 1'
#
loop_
_entity.id
_entity.type
_entity.pdbx_description
1 polymer ?
#
loop_
_entity_poly.entity_id
_entity_poly.type
_entity_poly.pdbx_seq_one_letter_code
_entity_poly.pdbx_strand_id
1 'polypeptide(L)'
;MIWNPYGGMMVNISESDTPFPHRKGVIFKIQYLTLWNQPNKELATRHVDWMRKLYNYMTSPREAYVNYKDLDLVMNRNSSFAQASVWGNKYFKNNFNRLVQIKTIVDPQNFFKQGKSIPVKG
;
A
#
# COMPACT_ATOMS: atom_id res chain seq x y z
N MET A 1 -11.03 14.09 4.70
CA MET A 1 -11.30 12.69 4.28
C MET A 1 -11.97 12.74 2.92
N ILE A 2 -11.55 11.91 1.96
CA ILE A 2 -12.05 11.93 0.57
C ILE A 2 -12.51 10.52 0.20
N TRP A 3 -13.74 10.38 -0.30
CA TRP A 3 -14.33 9.10 -0.67
C TRP A 3 -14.49 9.07 -2.18
N ASN A 4 -13.90 8.06 -2.82
CA ASN A 4 -13.94 7.90 -4.27
C ASN A 4 -14.75 6.64 -4.59
N PRO A 5 -15.91 6.74 -5.25
CA PRO A 5 -16.72 5.58 -5.56
C PRO A 5 -15.99 4.63 -6.51
N TYR A 6 -16.14 3.34 -6.27
CA TYR A 6 -15.75 2.26 -7.17
C TYR A 6 -17.04 1.65 -7.76
N GLY A 7 -16.90 0.83 -8.79
CA GLY A 7 -18.03 0.40 -9.61
C GLY A 7 -17.75 0.60 -11.10
N GLY A 8 -18.80 0.58 -11.92
CA GLY A 8 -18.69 0.81 -13.36
C GLY A 8 -17.61 -0.09 -13.99
N MET A 9 -16.72 0.51 -14.77
CA MET A 9 -15.64 -0.24 -15.45
C MET A 9 -14.69 -0.96 -14.48
N MET A 10 -14.53 -0.48 -13.24
CA MET A 10 -13.64 -1.14 -12.25
C MET A 10 -14.12 -2.54 -11.86
N VAL A 11 -15.40 -2.83 -12.02
CA VAL A 11 -16.00 -4.17 -11.74
C VAL A 11 -15.76 -5.14 -12.89
N ASN A 12 -15.54 -4.63 -14.10
CA ASN A 12 -15.39 -5.42 -15.32
C ASN A 12 -13.94 -5.83 -15.60
N ILE A 13 -12.98 -5.35 -14.80
CA ILE A 13 -11.55 -5.68 -14.92
C ILE A 13 -11.22 -6.70 -13.83
N SER A 14 -10.54 -7.79 -14.19
CA SER A 14 -10.13 -8.81 -13.22
C SER A 14 -9.12 -8.25 -12.22
N GLU A 15 -9.14 -8.74 -10.98
CA GLU A 15 -8.14 -8.37 -9.97
C GLU A 15 -6.70 -8.68 -10.44
N SER A 16 -6.52 -9.65 -11.35
CA SER A 16 -5.22 -10.10 -11.83
C SER A 16 -4.77 -9.53 -13.18
N ASP A 17 -5.62 -8.72 -13.85
CA ASP A 17 -5.30 -8.16 -15.18
C ASP A 17 -4.13 -7.17 -15.09
N THR A 18 -4.04 -6.45 -13.97
CA THR A 18 -2.93 -5.56 -13.65
C THR A 18 -2.49 -5.79 -12.21
N PRO A 19 -1.33 -5.25 -11.77
CA PRO A 19 -0.92 -5.38 -10.38
C PRO A 19 -1.94 -4.82 -9.37
N PHE A 20 -2.76 -3.84 -9.77
CA PHE A 20 -3.75 -3.18 -8.91
C PHE A 20 -5.00 -4.06 -8.75
N PRO A 21 -5.25 -4.61 -7.55
CA PRO A 21 -6.20 -5.71 -7.38
C PRO A 21 -7.60 -5.26 -6.91
N HIS A 22 -7.78 -3.99 -6.52
CA HIS A 22 -9.01 -3.51 -5.89
C HIS A 22 -10.09 -3.26 -6.95
N ARG A 23 -10.87 -4.30 -7.29
CA ARG A 23 -11.83 -4.30 -8.42
C ARG A 23 -13.26 -4.58 -7.95
N LYS A 24 -13.91 -5.59 -8.53
CA LYS A 24 -15.26 -6.05 -8.16
C LYS A 24 -15.37 -6.31 -6.66
N GLY A 25 -16.43 -5.80 -6.03
CA GLY A 25 -16.67 -5.91 -4.59
C GLY A 25 -16.20 -4.70 -3.76
N VAL A 26 -15.37 -3.81 -4.33
CA VAL A 26 -15.00 -2.54 -3.68
C VAL A 26 -16.08 -1.50 -3.94
N ILE A 27 -16.64 -0.93 -2.87
CA ILE A 27 -17.69 0.10 -2.95
C ILE A 27 -17.07 1.50 -3.16
N PHE A 28 -16.03 1.82 -2.41
CA PHE A 28 -15.30 3.07 -2.53
C PHE A 28 -13.89 2.93 -1.94
N LYS A 29 -13.00 3.84 -2.31
CA LYS A 29 -11.69 4.06 -1.67
C LYS A 29 -11.76 5.32 -0.82
N ILE A 30 -11.39 5.22 0.46
CA ILE A 30 -11.23 6.37 1.36
C ILE A 30 -9.77 6.81 1.44
N GLN A 31 -9.53 8.10 1.29
CA GLN A 31 -8.28 8.75 1.68
C GLN A 31 -8.49 9.57 2.96
N TYR A 32 -7.79 9.19 4.03
CA TYR A 32 -7.62 10.01 5.20
C TYR A 32 -6.40 10.91 4.98
N LEU A 33 -6.54 12.20 5.23
CA LEU A 33 -5.45 13.16 5.10
C LEU A 33 -5.63 14.26 6.13
N THR A 34 -4.50 14.79 6.59
CA THR A 34 -4.41 15.98 7.43
C THR A 34 -3.38 16.90 6.79
N LEU A 35 -3.69 18.19 6.72
CA LEU A 35 -2.81 19.22 6.20
C LEU A 35 -2.57 20.23 7.32
N TRP A 36 -1.37 20.80 7.38
CA TRP A 36 -1.02 21.85 8.32
C TRP A 36 -0.02 22.81 7.65
N ASN A 37 -0.09 24.08 8.02
CA ASN A 37 0.56 25.17 7.26
C ASN A 37 1.88 25.65 7.88
N GLN A 38 2.31 25.06 9.00
CA GLN A 38 3.49 25.51 9.74
C GLN A 38 4.53 24.39 9.85
N PRO A 39 5.81 24.65 9.52
CA PRO A 39 6.89 23.69 9.71
C PRO A 39 7.25 23.62 11.20
N ASN A 40 6.45 22.90 11.99
CA ASN A 40 6.66 22.66 13.41
C ASN A 40 6.61 21.15 13.69
N LYS A 41 7.66 20.62 14.31
CA LYS A 41 7.81 19.18 14.60
C LYS A 41 6.75 18.65 15.58
N GLU A 42 6.36 19.43 16.57
CA GLU A 42 5.32 19.06 17.53
C GLU A 42 3.95 19.01 16.86
N LEU A 43 3.64 20.00 16.02
CA LEU A 43 2.42 19.98 15.21
C LEU A 43 2.40 18.75 14.28
N ALA A 44 3.50 18.47 13.58
CA ALA A 44 3.61 17.29 12.73
C ALA A 44 3.37 15.99 13.51
N THR A 45 3.96 15.86 14.70
CA THR A 45 3.78 14.69 15.58
C THR A 45 2.31 14.54 15.98
N ARG A 46 1.66 15.63 16.39
CA ARG A 46 0.23 15.64 16.74
C ARG A 46 -0.66 15.20 15.59
N HIS A 47 -0.41 15.70 14.38
CA HIS A 47 -1.17 15.35 13.18
C HIS A 47 -0.99 13.87 12.80
N VAL A 48 0.23 13.35 12.89
CA VAL A 48 0.52 11.93 12.65
C VAL A 48 -0.20 11.05 13.68
N ASP A 49 -0.15 11.39 14.97
CA ASP A 49 -0.79 10.60 16.02
C ASP A 49 -2.32 10.61 15.89
N TRP A 50 -2.92 11.73 15.50
CA TRP A 50 -4.35 11.79 15.21
C TRP A 50 -4.71 10.87 14.05
N MET A 51 -3.94 10.90 12.96
CA MET A 51 -4.14 10.03 11.80
C MET A 51 -4.02 8.55 12.18
N ARG A 52 -3.05 8.18 13.01
CA ARG A 52 -2.90 6.80 13.52
C ARG A 52 -4.10 6.37 14.37
N LYS A 53 -4.57 7.22 15.27
CA LYS A 53 -5.77 6.95 16.08
C LYS A 53 -7.01 6.76 15.21
N LEU A 54 -7.24 7.65 14.25
CA LEU A 54 -8.35 7.55 13.30
C LEU A 54 -8.24 6.27 12.47
N TYR A 55 -7.07 5.97 11.94
CA TYR A 55 -6.85 4.78 11.13
C TYR A 55 -7.09 3.49 11.92
N ASN A 56 -6.61 3.43 13.17
CA ASN A 56 -6.84 2.30 14.07
C ASN A 56 -8.32 2.17 14.49
N TYR A 57 -9.04 3.28 14.62
CA TYR A 57 -10.48 3.23 14.91
C TYR A 57 -11.28 2.59 13.78
N MET A 58 -10.85 2.78 12.53
CA MET A 58 -11.56 2.29 11.34
C MET A 58 -11.26 0.83 10.97
N THR A 59 -10.50 0.05 11.77
CA THR A 59 -9.96 -1.24 11.31
C THR A 59 -10.95 -2.41 11.24
N SER A 60 -11.22 -2.89 10.02
CA SER A 60 -11.55 -4.27 9.61
C SER A 60 -11.31 -4.43 8.08
N PRO A 61 -10.94 -5.62 7.55
CA PRO A 61 -9.66 -5.94 6.88
C PRO A 61 -9.01 -4.87 5.99
N ARG A 62 -7.67 -4.79 6.06
CA ARG A 62 -6.86 -3.65 5.57
C ARG A 62 -6.30 -3.87 4.16
N GLU A 63 -6.97 -3.31 3.17
CA GLU A 63 -6.44 -3.06 1.83
C GLU A 63 -5.81 -1.65 1.76
N ALA A 64 -4.82 -1.45 0.87
CA ALA A 64 -4.12 -0.18 0.73
C ALA A 64 -3.82 0.14 -0.73
N TYR A 65 -3.71 1.43 -1.07
CA TYR A 65 -3.38 1.86 -2.43
C TYR A 65 -1.92 2.29 -2.52
N VAL A 66 -1.13 1.66 -3.41
CA VAL A 66 0.33 1.88 -3.49
C VAL A 66 0.75 3.33 -3.76
N ASN A 67 -0.09 4.09 -4.49
CA ASN A 67 0.19 5.51 -4.79
C ASN A 67 -0.08 6.44 -3.60
N TYR A 68 -0.75 5.95 -2.55
CA TYR A 68 -0.81 6.62 -1.24
C TYR A 68 0.20 5.94 -0.32
N LYS A 69 1.49 6.30 -0.52
CA LYS A 69 2.60 5.74 0.26
C LYS A 69 2.38 6.03 1.75
N ASP A 70 2.15 4.98 2.50
CA ASP A 70 1.99 5.01 3.95
C ASP A 70 3.20 4.30 4.56
N LEU A 71 4.07 5.03 5.25
CA LEU A 71 5.27 4.47 5.88
C LEU A 71 4.95 3.66 7.15
N ASP A 72 3.80 3.91 7.78
CA ASP A 72 3.33 3.19 8.96
C ASP A 72 2.84 1.76 8.61
N LEU A 73 2.60 1.48 7.33
CA LEU A 73 2.35 0.12 6.79
C LEU A 73 3.58 -0.82 6.83
N VAL A 74 4.52 -0.61 7.77
CA VAL A 74 5.82 -1.29 7.93
C VAL A 74 6.86 -0.87 6.90
N MET A 75 8.03 -0.43 7.37
CA MET A 75 9.23 -0.21 6.54
C MET A 75 10.04 -1.51 6.45
N ASN A 76 10.44 -1.91 5.24
CA ASN A 76 11.48 -2.94 5.11
C ASN A 76 12.80 -2.37 5.62
N ARG A 77 13.29 -2.87 6.75
CA ARG A 77 14.72 -2.74 7.09
C ARG A 77 15.55 -3.80 6.36
N ASN A 78 14.95 -4.98 6.13
CA ASN A 78 15.54 -6.06 5.35
C ASN A 78 14.61 -6.42 4.18
N SER A 79 15.17 -6.61 2.99
CA SER A 79 14.43 -6.89 1.75
C SER A 79 13.92 -8.33 1.66
N SER A 80 13.62 -8.99 2.79
CA SER A 80 13.21 -10.39 2.76
C SER A 80 11.76 -10.52 2.26
N PHE A 81 11.50 -11.60 1.52
CA PHE A 81 10.17 -11.92 1.01
C PHE A 81 9.10 -11.95 2.11
N ALA A 82 9.42 -12.54 3.26
CA ALA A 82 8.50 -12.67 4.39
C ALA A 82 8.11 -11.31 5.02
N GLN A 83 9.05 -10.36 5.12
CA GLN A 83 8.74 -9.01 5.59
C GLN A 83 7.92 -8.23 4.55
N ALA A 84 8.29 -8.42 3.28
CA ALA A 84 7.63 -7.72 2.18
C ALA A 84 6.18 -8.18 1.96
N SER A 85 5.86 -9.45 2.21
CA SER A 85 4.50 -9.97 2.02
C SER A 85 3.47 -9.32 2.95
N VAL A 86 3.88 -8.88 4.15
CA VAL A 86 3.01 -8.20 5.14
C VAL A 86 2.40 -6.92 4.57
N TRP A 87 3.19 -6.11 3.86
CA TRP A 87 2.70 -4.89 3.21
C TRP A 87 2.31 -5.12 1.75
N GLY A 88 3.00 -6.02 1.06
CA GLY A 88 2.80 -6.33 -0.36
C GLY A 88 1.41 -6.87 -0.63
N ASN A 89 0.92 -7.78 0.22
CA ASN A 89 -0.43 -8.32 0.11
C ASN A 89 -1.52 -7.25 0.36
N LYS A 90 -1.21 -6.19 1.12
CA LYS A 90 -2.17 -5.08 1.32
C LYS A 90 -2.32 -4.21 0.07
N TYR A 91 -1.23 -4.03 -0.69
CA TYR A 91 -1.26 -3.25 -1.93
C TYR A 91 -1.67 -4.05 -3.16
N PHE A 92 -1.32 -5.33 -3.20
CA PHE A 92 -1.38 -6.14 -4.43
C PHE A 92 -2.21 -7.42 -4.28
N LYS A 93 -2.72 -7.73 -3.08
CA LYS A 93 -3.43 -8.99 -2.77
C LYS A 93 -2.66 -10.18 -3.35
N ASN A 94 -3.35 -11.05 -4.08
CA ASN A 94 -2.77 -12.25 -4.70
C ASN A 94 -1.75 -11.95 -5.81
N ASN A 95 -1.70 -10.71 -6.33
CA ASN A 95 -0.74 -10.34 -7.37
C ASN A 95 0.70 -10.17 -6.84
N PHE A 96 0.89 -10.04 -5.53
CA PHE A 96 2.21 -9.82 -4.94
C PHE A 96 3.22 -10.91 -5.33
N ASN A 97 2.81 -12.19 -5.29
CA ASN A 97 3.69 -13.30 -5.64
C ASN A 97 4.14 -13.26 -7.10
N ARG A 98 3.25 -12.91 -8.03
CA ARG A 98 3.57 -12.71 -9.45
C ARG A 98 4.56 -11.56 -9.63
N LEU A 99 4.39 -10.46 -8.90
CA LEU A 99 5.33 -9.33 -8.93
C LEU A 99 6.73 -9.73 -8.46
N VAL A 100 6.82 -10.50 -7.38
CA VAL A 100 8.10 -11.01 -6.87
C VAL A 100 8.79 -11.91 -7.90
N GLN A 101 8.05 -12.80 -8.56
CA GLN A 101 8.60 -13.64 -9.64
C GLN A 101 9.16 -12.80 -10.79
N ILE A 102 8.39 -11.83 -11.28
CA ILE A 102 8.82 -10.93 -12.35
C ILE A 102 10.07 -10.16 -11.91
N LYS A 103 10.07 -9.56 -10.71
CA LYS A 103 11.20 -8.83 -10.14
C LYS A 103 12.47 -9.68 -10.09
N THR A 104 12.35 -10.95 -9.71
CA THR A 104 13.47 -11.89 -9.64
C THR A 104 14.09 -12.15 -11.03
N ILE A 105 13.29 -12.16 -12.09
CA ILE A 105 13.75 -12.39 -13.46
C ILE A 105 14.40 -11.12 -14.04
N VAL A 106 13.75 -9.96 -13.87
CA VAL A 106 14.14 -8.71 -14.56
C VAL A 106 15.19 -7.91 -13.81
N ASP A 107 15.35 -8.12 -12.50
CA ASP A 107 16.36 -7.47 -11.67
C ASP A 107 16.87 -8.45 -10.60
N PRO A 108 17.58 -9.53 -11.00
CA PRO A 108 18.03 -10.59 -10.09
C PRO A 108 19.00 -10.09 -9.01
N GLN A 109 19.77 -9.03 -9.29
CA GLN A 109 20.68 -8.41 -8.33
C GLN A 109 19.97 -7.45 -7.37
N ASN A 110 18.66 -7.25 -7.55
CA ASN A 110 17.85 -6.31 -6.80
C ASN A 110 18.46 -4.90 -6.77
N PHE A 111 18.96 -4.44 -7.92
CA PHE A 111 19.57 -3.13 -8.11
C PHE A 111 18.55 -2.01 -7.83
N PHE A 112 17.34 -2.14 -8.37
CA PHE A 112 16.25 -1.20 -8.14
C PHE A 112 15.54 -1.50 -6.82
N LYS A 113 16.12 -1.04 -5.71
CA LYS A 113 15.59 -1.22 -4.36
C LYS A 113 15.33 0.10 -3.63
N GLN A 114 14.22 0.14 -2.89
CA GLN A 114 13.84 1.21 -1.96
C GLN A 114 13.05 0.61 -0.78
N GLY A 115 12.73 1.41 0.24
CA GLY A 115 12.13 0.93 1.50
C GLY A 115 10.82 0.12 1.38
N LYS A 116 10.13 0.16 0.24
CA LYS A 116 8.97 -0.69 -0.11
C LYS A 116 9.02 -1.24 -1.54
N SER A 117 10.23 -1.50 -2.05
CA SER A 117 10.38 -2.20 -3.34
C SER A 117 9.93 -3.65 -3.22
N ILE A 118 9.38 -4.20 -4.30
CA ILE A 118 9.13 -5.64 -4.42
C ILE A 118 10.48 -6.37 -4.29
N PRO A 119 10.59 -7.39 -3.42
CA PRO A 119 11.82 -8.13 -3.24
C PRO A 119 12.06 -9.12 -4.39
N VAL A 120 13.30 -9.59 -4.50
CA VAL A 120 13.65 -10.79 -5.28
C VAL A 120 13.46 -12.03 -4.40
N LYS A 121 13.17 -13.20 -4.99
CA LYS A 121 13.37 -14.47 -4.29
C LYS A 121 14.87 -14.71 -4.19
N GLY A 122 15.37 -14.74 -2.96
CA GLY A 122 16.71 -15.25 -2.66
C GLY A 122 16.75 -16.76 -2.77
#